data_AF-A0AAD1V5J6-F1
#
_entry.id   AF-A0AAD1V5J6-F1
#
_cell.length_a   1.000
_cell.length_b   1.000
_cell.length_c   1.000
_cell.angle_alpha   90.00
_cell.angle_beta   90.00
_cell.angle_gamma   90.00
#
_symmetry.space_group_name_H-M   'P 1'
#
loop_
_entity.id
_entity.type
_entity.pdbx_description
1 polymer ?
#
loop_
_entity_poly.entity_id
_entity_poly.type
_entity_poly.pdbx_seq_one_letter_code
_entity_poly.pdbx_strand_id
1 'polypeptide(L)'
;MKSQGFQVTILEARDRIGGRIYTDKTLGFPVDLGASWIHGIQNNPIGKLAHDFNIAIKQTNYYHIDLYTNNQNKIQDSELEQAESLYEKIIARAKSWSENQEQDVSVYQAVNRFFKPDNLSPRQAKLVNWLLTSEILIETGADLDQLSIWELDEDEAFGGEDYLFPNGYEQIIQNLAQGLEIKLQHPVTEIQYNNQQVTVKTPQGNFQGSAVLITVLWYEDFFQY
;
A
#
# COMPACT_ATOMS: atom_id res chain seq x y z
N MET A 1 14.60 -11.33 16.43
CA MET A 1 16.06 -11.61 16.38
C MET A 1 16.77 -11.10 17.62
N LYS A 2 16.85 -9.80 17.89
CA LYS A 2 17.55 -9.29 19.09
C LYS A 2 17.01 -9.86 20.42
N SER A 3 15.69 -9.93 20.58
CA SER A 3 15.03 -10.56 21.76
C SER A 3 15.33 -12.06 21.91
N GLN A 4 15.79 -12.71 20.84
CA GLN A 4 16.20 -14.12 20.82
C GLN A 4 17.72 -14.28 21.05
N GLY A 5 18.43 -13.20 21.42
CA GLY A 5 19.85 -13.23 21.75
C GLY A 5 20.81 -13.04 20.56
N PHE A 6 20.29 -12.81 19.35
CA PHE A 6 21.15 -12.54 18.19
C PHE A 6 21.74 -11.13 18.23
N GLN A 7 23.00 -10.99 17.84
CA GLN A 7 23.61 -9.69 17.52
C GLN A 7 23.09 -9.23 16.15
N VAL A 8 22.47 -8.06 16.10
CA VAL A 8 21.83 -7.52 14.90
C VAL A 8 22.27 -6.08 14.67
N THR A 9 22.74 -5.80 13.47
CA THR A 9 23.02 -4.45 12.97
C THR A 9 22.15 -4.20 11.74
N ILE A 10 21.44 -3.08 11.70
CA ILE A 10 20.59 -2.68 10.58
C ILE A 10 21.33 -1.60 9.78
N LEU A 11 21.42 -1.78 8.47
CA LEU A 11 22.00 -0.80 7.55
C LEU A 11 20.85 -0.15 6.75
N GLU A 12 20.71 1.16 6.86
CA GLU A 12 19.68 1.94 6.19
C GLU A 12 20.37 2.95 5.26
N ALA A 13 19.93 2.99 4.00
CA ALA A 13 20.52 3.83 2.97
C ALA A 13 20.22 5.31 3.19
N ARG A 14 19.04 5.63 3.72
CA ARG A 14 18.59 7.00 3.96
C ARG A 14 19.17 7.55 5.27
N ASP A 15 19.01 8.85 5.45
CA ASP A 15 19.29 9.59 6.69
C ASP A 15 18.18 9.46 7.74
N ARG A 16 17.18 8.61 7.49
CA ARG A 16 16.06 8.33 8.38
C ARG A 16 15.62 6.87 8.30
N ILE A 17 15.01 6.39 9.37
CA ILE A 17 14.30 5.10 9.40
C ILE A 17 12.89 5.21 8.78
N GLY A 18 12.21 4.07 8.66
CA GLY A 18 10.78 3.99 8.33
C GLY A 18 10.44 3.73 6.87
N GLY A 19 11.39 3.93 5.94
CA GLY A 19 11.15 3.65 4.53
C GLY A 19 9.94 4.43 3.98
N ARG A 20 8.89 3.71 3.56
CA ARG A 20 7.61 4.27 3.07
C ARG A 20 6.68 4.78 4.17
N ILE A 21 7.03 4.62 5.44
CA ILE A 21 6.38 5.33 6.54
C ILE A 21 7.18 6.61 6.79
N TYR A 22 6.56 7.75 6.51
CA TYR A 22 7.19 9.06 6.65
C TYR A 22 6.16 10.11 7.04
N THR A 23 6.38 10.76 8.18
CA THR A 23 5.54 11.85 8.68
C THR A 23 6.29 13.17 8.54
N ASP A 24 5.77 14.09 7.74
CA ASP A 24 6.25 15.47 7.69
C ASP A 24 5.59 16.31 8.78
N LYS A 25 6.34 17.21 9.40
CA LYS A 25 5.86 18.10 10.49
C LYS A 25 6.12 19.57 10.21
N THR A 26 6.54 19.92 9.00
CA THR A 26 7.01 21.27 8.67
C THR A 26 5.91 22.33 8.70
N LEU A 27 4.65 21.90 8.55
CA LEU A 27 3.46 22.77 8.60
C LEU A 27 2.95 23.03 10.02
N GLY A 28 3.67 22.58 11.06
CA GLY A 28 3.27 22.74 12.47
C GLY A 28 2.28 21.68 12.97
N PHE A 29 1.94 20.70 12.14
CA PHE A 29 1.17 19.51 12.49
C PHE A 29 1.67 18.32 11.64
N PRO A 30 1.49 17.07 12.12
CA PRO A 30 1.96 15.89 11.41
C PRO A 30 1.09 15.59 10.19
N VAL A 31 1.75 15.28 9.08
CA VAL A 31 1.16 14.82 7.82
C VAL A 31 1.93 13.60 7.35
N ASP A 32 1.27 12.45 7.30
CA ASP A 32 1.87 11.25 6.72
C ASP A 32 1.93 11.39 5.19
N LEU A 33 3.15 11.27 4.64
CA LEU A 33 3.44 11.33 3.20
C LEU A 33 3.56 9.93 2.57
N GLY A 34 3.23 8.90 3.34
CA GLY A 34 3.21 7.51 2.90
C GLY A 34 2.08 6.77 3.61
N ALA A 35 2.36 5.59 4.17
CA ALA A 35 1.33 4.87 4.92
C ALA A 35 0.76 5.76 6.04
N SER A 36 -0.57 5.74 6.19
CA SER A 36 -1.30 6.61 7.13
C SER A 36 -2.44 5.89 7.89
N TRP A 37 -2.99 4.81 7.31
CA TRP A 37 -4.10 4.04 7.86
C TRP A 37 -3.70 2.66 8.38
N ILE A 38 -4.47 2.17 9.33
CA ILE A 38 -4.61 0.76 9.70
C ILE A 38 -5.92 0.29 9.07
N HIS A 39 -5.83 -0.59 8.07
CA HIS A 39 -7.02 -1.21 7.46
C HIS A 39 -7.39 -2.47 8.25
N GLY A 40 -8.59 -2.47 8.82
CA GLY A 40 -9.10 -3.52 9.71
C GLY A 40 -8.34 -3.65 11.03
N ILE A 41 -8.96 -3.30 12.15
CA ILE A 41 -8.31 -3.36 13.47
C ILE A 41 -8.25 -4.76 14.11
N GLN A 42 -9.12 -5.69 13.71
CA GLN A 42 -9.26 -6.99 14.36
C GLN A 42 -8.08 -7.89 14.03
N ASN A 43 -7.37 -8.33 15.08
CA ASN A 43 -6.16 -9.15 14.98
C ASN A 43 -5.02 -8.52 14.16
N ASN A 44 -5.12 -7.23 13.83
CA ASN A 44 -4.10 -6.53 13.08
C ASN A 44 -2.89 -6.24 14.00
N PRO A 45 -1.67 -6.68 13.63
CA PRO A 45 -0.48 -6.50 14.46
C PRO A 45 -0.16 -5.03 14.71
N ILE A 46 -0.50 -4.13 13.80
CA ILE A 46 -0.28 -2.70 13.98
C ILE A 46 -1.20 -2.14 15.07
N GLY A 47 -2.47 -2.56 15.10
CA GLY A 47 -3.39 -2.19 16.17
C GLY A 47 -2.88 -2.62 17.54
N LYS A 48 -2.33 -3.83 17.63
CA LYS A 48 -1.66 -4.31 18.84
C LYS A 48 -0.44 -3.46 19.21
N LEU A 49 0.43 -3.12 18.25
CA LEU A 49 1.60 -2.27 18.52
C LEU A 49 1.20 -0.86 18.98
N ALA A 50 0.15 -0.28 18.38
CA ALA A 50 -0.37 1.01 18.79
C ALA A 50 -0.84 0.98 20.25
N HIS A 51 -1.56 -0.07 20.65
CA HIS A 51 -1.94 -0.30 22.04
C HIS A 51 -0.72 -0.46 22.96
N ASP A 52 0.20 -1.37 22.62
CA ASP A 52 1.37 -1.69 23.45
C ASP A 52 2.30 -0.48 23.66
N PHE A 53 2.41 0.40 22.66
CA PHE A 53 3.19 1.63 22.73
C PHE A 53 2.40 2.85 23.22
N ASN A 54 1.13 2.67 23.60
CA ASN A 54 0.22 3.73 24.02
C ASN A 54 0.14 4.90 23.00
N ILE A 55 0.07 4.55 21.72
CA ILE A 55 -0.06 5.48 20.59
C ILE A 55 -1.55 5.75 20.33
N ALA A 56 -1.91 7.02 20.23
CA ALA A 56 -3.28 7.40 19.88
C ALA A 56 -3.61 7.03 18.43
N ILE A 57 -4.75 6.38 18.24
CA ILE A 57 -5.37 6.08 16.94
C ILE A 57 -6.80 6.62 16.92
N LYS A 58 -7.32 6.95 15.73
CA LYS A 58 -8.67 7.47 15.56
C LYS A 58 -9.39 6.72 14.46
N GLN A 59 -10.57 6.20 14.77
CA GLN A 59 -11.41 5.50 13.80
C GLN A 59 -11.76 6.44 12.63
N THR A 60 -11.73 5.91 11.42
CA THR A 60 -12.21 6.53 10.19
C THR A 60 -13.31 5.68 9.60
N ASN A 61 -14.22 6.32 8.85
CA ASN A 61 -15.22 5.61 8.07
C ASN A 61 -14.97 5.92 6.60
N TYR A 62 -14.39 4.95 5.88
CA TYR A 62 -14.10 5.07 4.46
C TYR A 62 -15.39 5.19 3.62
N TYR A 63 -16.50 4.60 4.08
CA TYR A 63 -17.77 4.59 3.36
C TYR A 63 -18.60 5.87 3.55
N HIS A 64 -18.14 6.83 4.36
CA HIS A 64 -18.84 8.10 4.56
C HIS A 64 -18.20 9.21 3.71
N ILE A 65 -18.46 9.15 2.41
CA ILE A 65 -17.89 10.05 1.40
C ILE A 65 -18.97 10.98 0.85
N ASP A 66 -18.64 12.27 0.73
CA ASP A 66 -19.40 13.21 -0.07
C ASP A 66 -18.63 13.51 -1.37
N LEU A 67 -19.22 13.17 -2.52
CA LEU A 67 -18.65 13.49 -3.82
C LEU A 67 -19.16 14.84 -4.34
N TYR A 68 -18.26 15.64 -4.87
CA TYR A 68 -18.57 16.94 -5.45
C TYR A 68 -18.08 17.01 -6.90
N THR A 69 -18.89 17.62 -7.75
CA THR A 69 -18.46 18.00 -9.11
C THR A 69 -17.50 19.19 -9.06
N ASN A 70 -16.79 19.46 -10.17
CA ASN A 70 -15.93 20.64 -10.30
C ASN A 70 -16.67 21.97 -10.09
N ASN A 71 -17.99 21.98 -10.24
CA ASN A 71 -18.85 23.14 -9.99
C ASN A 71 -19.39 23.17 -8.55
N GLN A 72 -18.79 22.40 -7.63
CA GLN A 72 -19.13 22.31 -6.21
C GLN A 72 -20.54 21.77 -5.89
N ASN A 73 -21.21 21.17 -6.88
CA ASN A 73 -22.48 20.49 -6.63
C ASN A 73 -22.21 19.10 -6.05
N LYS A 74 -22.83 18.80 -4.91
CA LYS A 74 -22.83 17.46 -4.30
C LYS A 74 -23.55 16.46 -5.23
N ILE A 75 -22.92 15.31 -5.45
CA ILE A 75 -23.53 14.13 -6.08
C ILE A 75 -24.52 13.52 -5.09
N GLN A 76 -25.73 13.23 -5.55
CA GLN A 76 -26.75 12.62 -4.70
C GLN A 76 -26.39 11.16 -4.41
N ASP A 77 -26.64 10.70 -3.20
CA ASP A 77 -26.32 9.33 -2.77
C ASP A 77 -26.96 8.30 -3.72
N SER A 78 -28.22 8.50 -4.11
CA SER A 78 -28.93 7.64 -5.07
C SER A 78 -28.33 7.60 -6.48
N GLU A 79 -27.57 8.63 -6.86
CA GLU A 79 -26.84 8.66 -8.12
C GLU A 79 -25.53 7.86 -8.01
N LEU A 80 -24.84 7.97 -6.88
CA LEU A 80 -23.64 7.19 -6.58
C LEU A 80 -23.96 5.70 -6.49
N GLU A 81 -25.02 5.33 -5.75
CA GLU A 81 -25.50 3.94 -5.64
C GLU A 81 -25.81 3.31 -7.02
N GLN A 82 -26.37 4.09 -7.95
CA GLN A 82 -26.62 3.62 -9.32
C GLN A 82 -25.33 3.38 -10.10
N ALA A 83 -24.33 4.24 -9.91
CA ALA A 83 -23.02 4.08 -10.53
C ALA A 83 -22.25 2.88 -9.95
N GLU A 84 -22.30 2.69 -8.63
CA GLU A 84 -21.75 1.53 -7.92
C GLU A 84 -22.35 0.23 -8.44
N SER A 85 -23.69 0.15 -8.52
CA SER A 85 -24.36 -1.03 -9.07
C SER A 85 -23.99 -1.31 -10.52
N LEU A 86 -23.72 -0.27 -11.32
CA LEU A 86 -23.26 -0.42 -12.69
C LEU A 86 -21.80 -0.89 -12.75
N TYR A 87 -20.93 -0.30 -11.93
CA TYR A 87 -19.54 -0.69 -11.76
C TYR A 87 -19.40 -2.16 -11.35
N GLU A 88 -20.09 -2.60 -10.30
CA GLU A 88 -20.11 -3.99 -9.84
C GLU A 88 -20.51 -4.95 -10.95
N LYS A 89 -21.57 -4.62 -11.71
CA LYS A 89 -22.00 -5.43 -12.86
C LYS A 89 -20.95 -5.50 -13.96
N ILE A 90 -20.23 -4.41 -14.22
CA ILE A 90 -19.15 -4.37 -15.22
C ILE A 90 -18.01 -5.27 -14.78
N ILE A 91 -17.54 -5.14 -13.52
CA ILE A 91 -16.45 -5.94 -12.96
C ILE A 91 -16.82 -7.42 -12.93
N ALA A 92 -18.02 -7.77 -12.44
CA ALA A 92 -18.49 -9.14 -12.39
C ALA A 92 -18.56 -9.79 -13.77
N ARG A 93 -19.03 -9.06 -14.79
CA ARG A 93 -19.02 -9.54 -16.19
C ARG A 93 -17.62 -9.67 -16.76
N ALA A 94 -16.74 -8.71 -16.45
CA ALA A 94 -15.34 -8.73 -16.87
C ALA A 94 -14.63 -9.98 -16.33
N LYS A 95 -14.79 -10.27 -15.04
CA LYS A 95 -14.26 -11.47 -14.37
C LYS A 95 -14.84 -12.76 -14.92
N SER A 96 -16.17 -12.87 -15.01
CA SER A 96 -16.80 -14.08 -15.57
C SER A 96 -16.40 -14.33 -17.03
N TRP A 97 -16.20 -13.28 -17.82
CA TRP A 97 -15.69 -13.42 -19.17
C TRP A 97 -14.21 -13.85 -19.19
N SER A 98 -13.38 -13.31 -18.28
CA SER A 98 -11.96 -13.65 -18.21
C SER A 98 -11.70 -15.10 -17.80
N GLU A 99 -12.57 -15.72 -17.00
CA GLU A 99 -12.50 -17.16 -16.63
C GLU A 99 -12.57 -18.09 -17.84
N ASN A 100 -13.12 -17.63 -18.96
CA ASN A 100 -13.24 -18.40 -20.20
C ASN A 100 -12.11 -18.13 -21.20
N GLN A 101 -11.08 -17.37 -20.82
CA GLN A 101 -9.94 -17.09 -21.68
C GLN A 101 -8.83 -18.10 -21.44
N GLU A 102 -8.07 -18.43 -22.49
CA GLU A 102 -6.91 -19.34 -22.38
C GLU A 102 -5.71 -18.68 -21.68
N GLN A 103 -5.67 -17.35 -21.66
CA GLN A 103 -4.59 -16.55 -21.10
C GLN A 103 -5.17 -15.37 -20.32
N ASP A 104 -4.41 -14.95 -19.30
CA ASP A 104 -4.74 -13.78 -18.52
C ASP A 104 -4.71 -12.51 -19.38
N VAL A 105 -5.50 -11.53 -18.97
CA VAL A 105 -5.67 -10.24 -19.65
C VAL A 105 -5.73 -9.14 -18.60
N SER A 106 -5.45 -7.91 -19.03
CA SER A 106 -5.49 -6.81 -18.08
C SER A 106 -6.93 -6.44 -17.67
N VAL A 107 -7.08 -5.86 -16.48
CA VAL A 107 -8.36 -5.31 -16.00
C VAL A 107 -8.95 -4.36 -17.05
N TYR A 108 -8.13 -3.51 -17.67
CA TYR A 108 -8.54 -2.61 -18.75
C TYR A 108 -9.15 -3.36 -19.95
N GLN A 109 -8.48 -4.42 -20.42
CA GLN A 109 -8.95 -5.21 -21.56
C GLN A 109 -10.26 -5.95 -21.26
N ALA A 110 -10.44 -6.41 -20.03
CA ALA A 110 -11.66 -7.09 -19.60
C ALA A 110 -12.82 -6.09 -19.39
N VAL A 111 -12.58 -5.00 -18.68
CA VAL A 111 -13.57 -3.94 -18.39
C VAL A 111 -14.09 -3.28 -19.66
N ASN A 112 -13.22 -2.94 -20.61
CA ASN A 112 -13.62 -2.28 -21.87
C ASN A 112 -14.54 -3.10 -22.77
N ARG A 113 -14.67 -4.41 -22.53
CA ARG A 113 -15.68 -5.22 -23.22
C ARG A 113 -17.09 -4.87 -22.77
N PHE A 114 -17.27 -4.48 -21.50
CA PHE A 114 -18.58 -4.29 -20.88
C PHE A 114 -18.88 -2.83 -20.54
N PHE A 115 -17.85 -2.02 -20.26
CA PHE A 115 -18.01 -0.60 -20.07
C PHE A 115 -18.05 0.11 -21.44
N LYS A 116 -19.24 0.59 -21.82
CA LYS A 116 -19.50 1.33 -23.08
C LYS A 116 -20.02 2.74 -22.75
N PRO A 117 -19.13 3.73 -22.54
CA PRO A 117 -19.51 5.09 -22.15
C PRO A 117 -20.54 5.74 -23.07
N ASP A 118 -20.49 5.46 -24.37
CA ASP A 118 -21.42 6.02 -25.37
C ASP A 118 -22.88 5.59 -25.16
N ASN A 119 -23.11 4.49 -24.43
CA ASN A 119 -24.44 4.00 -24.08
C ASN A 119 -24.95 4.55 -22.74
N LEU A 120 -24.16 5.38 -22.05
CA LEU A 120 -24.47 5.95 -20.75
C LEU A 120 -24.63 7.46 -20.86
N SER A 121 -25.27 8.07 -19.86
CA SER A 121 -25.16 9.53 -19.75
C SER A 121 -23.70 9.91 -19.46
N PRO A 122 -23.22 11.08 -19.94
CA PRO A 122 -21.86 11.55 -19.64
C PRO A 122 -21.55 11.62 -18.14
N ARG A 123 -22.59 11.78 -17.31
CA ARG A 123 -22.47 11.85 -15.85
C ARG A 123 -22.26 10.46 -15.25
N GLN A 124 -23.05 9.45 -15.65
CA GLN A 124 -22.85 8.06 -15.23
C GLN A 124 -21.50 7.51 -15.67
N ALA A 125 -21.08 7.76 -16.92
CA ALA A 125 -19.78 7.31 -17.42
C ALA A 125 -18.62 7.88 -16.58
N LYS A 126 -18.71 9.14 -16.16
CA LYS A 126 -17.71 9.76 -15.28
C LYS A 126 -17.69 9.13 -13.89
N LEU A 127 -18.85 8.82 -13.30
CA LEU A 127 -18.92 8.16 -11.99
C LEU A 127 -18.35 6.74 -12.03
N VAL A 128 -18.64 5.97 -13.09
CA VAL A 128 -18.03 4.64 -13.26
C VAL A 128 -16.51 4.75 -13.43
N ASN A 129 -16.00 5.73 -14.18
CA ASN A 129 -14.56 5.98 -14.28
C ASN A 129 -13.95 6.38 -12.93
N TRP A 130 -14.67 7.18 -12.14
CA TRP A 130 -14.23 7.54 -10.79
C TRP A 130 -14.12 6.29 -9.90
N LEU A 131 -15.11 5.39 -9.94
CA LEU A 131 -15.08 4.10 -9.21
C LEU A 131 -13.93 3.19 -9.67
N LEU A 132 -13.70 3.07 -10.99
CA LEU A 132 -12.54 2.32 -11.51
C LEU A 132 -11.21 2.89 -11.00
N THR A 133 -11.16 4.19 -10.74
CA THR A 133 -9.97 4.84 -10.18
C THR A 133 -9.89 4.66 -8.66
N SER A 134 -10.97 4.91 -7.92
CA SER A 134 -10.98 4.85 -6.45
C SER A 134 -10.87 3.44 -5.93
N GLU A 135 -11.60 2.50 -6.51
CA GLU A 135 -11.72 1.13 -5.99
C GLU A 135 -10.64 0.18 -6.51
N ILE A 136 -9.89 0.57 -7.54
CA ILE A 136 -8.85 -0.29 -8.14
C ILE A 136 -7.51 0.45 -8.17
N LEU A 137 -7.40 1.53 -8.95
CA LEU A 137 -6.11 2.18 -9.19
C LEU A 137 -5.49 2.72 -7.90
N ILE A 138 -6.28 3.38 -7.04
CA ILE A 138 -5.78 3.93 -5.77
C ILE A 138 -5.41 2.80 -4.80
N GLU A 139 -6.22 1.75 -4.69
CA GLU A 139 -5.99 0.64 -3.76
C GLU A 139 -4.79 -0.22 -4.17
N THR A 140 -4.59 -0.45 -5.47
CA THR A 140 -3.50 -1.28 -6.01
C THR A 140 -2.21 -0.50 -6.30
N GLY A 141 -2.33 0.80 -6.56
CA GLY A 141 -1.20 1.64 -6.99
C GLY A 141 -0.74 1.40 -8.43
N ALA A 142 -1.54 0.76 -9.28
CA ALA A 142 -1.20 0.47 -10.69
C ALA A 142 -2.34 0.80 -11.66
N ASP A 143 -1.97 1.09 -12.92
CA ASP A 143 -2.93 1.33 -13.98
C ASP A 143 -3.68 0.04 -14.38
N LEU A 144 -4.93 0.18 -14.82
CA LEU A 144 -5.79 -0.96 -15.16
C LEU A 144 -5.22 -1.87 -16.26
N ASP A 145 -4.31 -1.37 -17.10
CA ASP A 145 -3.68 -2.17 -18.16
C ASP A 145 -2.45 -2.95 -17.68
N GLN A 146 -1.97 -2.70 -16.46
CA GLN A 146 -0.88 -3.43 -15.79
C GLN A 146 -1.39 -4.47 -14.79
N LEU A 147 -2.66 -4.38 -14.39
CA LEU A 147 -3.28 -5.30 -13.44
C LEU A 147 -3.88 -6.51 -14.14
N SER A 148 -3.61 -7.70 -13.59
CA SER A 148 -4.29 -8.93 -13.97
C SER A 148 -5.76 -8.90 -13.54
N ILE A 149 -6.68 -9.33 -14.41
CA ILE A 149 -8.09 -9.50 -14.03
C ILE A 149 -8.33 -10.76 -13.20
N TRP A 150 -7.49 -11.79 -13.37
CA TRP A 150 -7.58 -13.04 -12.60
C TRP A 150 -7.18 -12.83 -11.15
N GLU A 151 -6.19 -11.96 -10.90
CA GLU A 151 -5.60 -11.74 -9.58
C GLU A 151 -6.19 -10.55 -8.82
N LEU A 152 -7.25 -9.92 -9.34
CA LEU A 152 -7.76 -8.65 -8.82
C LEU A 152 -8.27 -8.72 -7.36
N ASP A 153 -8.68 -9.90 -6.89
CA ASP A 153 -9.26 -10.10 -5.55
C ASP A 153 -8.47 -11.10 -4.69
N GLU A 154 -7.19 -11.38 -4.99
CA GLU A 154 -6.42 -12.39 -4.24
C GLU A 154 -5.94 -11.92 -2.85
N ASP A 155 -6.26 -10.69 -2.44
CA ASP A 155 -5.79 -10.12 -1.18
C ASP A 155 -6.58 -10.62 0.05
N GLU A 156 -5.85 -10.80 1.16
CA GLU A 156 -6.43 -11.03 2.49
C GLU A 156 -6.51 -9.71 3.28
N ALA A 157 -7.68 -9.40 3.83
CA ALA A 157 -7.89 -8.22 4.65
C ALA A 157 -8.11 -8.58 6.14
N PHE A 158 -7.62 -7.72 7.04
CA PHE A 158 -8.02 -7.77 8.44
C PHE A 158 -9.45 -7.27 8.59
N GLY A 159 -10.20 -7.85 9.54
CA GLY A 159 -11.57 -7.43 9.82
C GLY A 159 -11.64 -6.18 10.71
N GLY A 160 -12.84 -5.60 10.80
CA GLY A 160 -13.15 -4.46 11.66
C GLY A 160 -12.89 -3.10 11.02
N GLU A 161 -13.00 -2.06 11.84
CA GLU A 161 -12.96 -0.67 11.38
C GLU A 161 -11.53 -0.20 11.10
N ASP A 162 -11.42 0.83 10.26
CA ASP A 162 -10.16 1.47 9.91
C ASP A 162 -9.80 2.59 10.87
N TYR A 163 -8.51 2.79 11.07
CA TYR A 163 -7.98 3.80 12.00
C TYR A 163 -6.83 4.58 11.38
N LEU A 164 -6.75 5.87 11.69
CA LEU A 164 -5.61 6.72 11.36
C LEU A 164 -4.73 6.96 12.60
N PHE A 165 -3.49 7.43 12.38
CA PHE A 165 -2.59 7.92 13.43
C PHE A 165 -2.60 9.45 13.47
N PRO A 166 -3.35 10.12 14.38
CA PRO A 166 -3.45 11.59 14.38
C PRO A 166 -2.12 12.31 14.59
N ASN A 167 -1.12 11.62 15.15
CA ASN A 167 0.21 12.15 15.43
C ASN A 167 1.30 11.56 14.50
N GLY A 168 0.91 10.92 13.41
CA GLY A 168 1.80 10.31 12.41
C GLY A 168 2.10 8.83 12.65
N TYR A 169 2.12 8.05 11.58
CA TYR A 169 2.39 6.61 11.63
C TYR A 169 3.86 6.29 11.98
N GLU A 170 4.78 7.25 11.81
CA GLU A 170 6.19 7.07 12.19
C GLU A 170 6.41 6.66 13.65
N GLN A 171 5.46 6.95 14.55
CA GLN A 171 5.51 6.58 15.97
C GLN A 171 5.70 5.07 16.18
N ILE A 172 5.13 4.24 15.30
CA ILE A 172 5.30 2.78 15.35
C ILE A 172 6.77 2.41 15.11
N ILE A 173 7.36 2.96 14.06
CA ILE A 173 8.75 2.71 13.69
C ILE A 173 9.70 3.24 14.76
N GLN A 174 9.45 4.43 15.29
CA GLN A 174 10.27 5.04 16.34
C GLN A 174 10.31 4.18 17.60
N ASN A 175 9.18 3.58 18.00
CA ASN A 175 9.13 2.68 19.15
C ASN A 175 9.80 1.33 18.87
N LEU A 176 9.56 0.72 17.69
CA LEU A 176 10.21 -0.53 17.29
C LEU A 176 11.74 -0.42 17.19
N ALA A 177 12.24 0.76 16.80
CA ALA A 177 13.66 1.03 16.64
C ALA A 177 14.41 1.18 17.97
N GLN A 178 13.71 1.35 19.09
CA GLN A 178 14.35 1.62 20.39
C GLN A 178 15.32 0.51 20.79
N GLY A 179 16.55 0.92 21.08
CA GLY A 179 17.63 0.02 21.48
C GLY A 179 18.22 -0.81 20.35
N LEU A 180 17.78 -0.69 19.10
CA LEU A 180 18.42 -1.39 17.97
C LEU A 180 19.69 -0.65 17.52
N GLU A 181 20.68 -1.39 17.01
CA GLU A 181 21.83 -0.78 16.33
C GLU A 181 21.45 -0.52 14.88
N ILE A 182 21.23 0.75 14.54
CA ILE A 182 20.86 1.19 13.18
C ILE A 182 21.93 2.15 12.67
N LYS A 183 22.50 1.84 11.50
CA LYS A 183 23.45 2.70 10.78
C LYS A 183 22.73 3.34 9.60
N LEU A 184 22.42 4.63 9.74
CA LEU A 184 21.82 5.46 8.69
C LEU A 184 22.87 5.92 7.70
N GLN A 185 22.47 6.27 6.47
CA GLN A 185 23.37 6.66 5.38
C GLN A 185 24.42 5.59 5.06
N HIS A 186 24.04 4.32 5.18
CA HIS A 186 24.87 3.15 4.84
C HIS A 186 24.24 2.37 3.68
N PRO A 187 24.19 2.95 2.46
CA PRO A 187 23.66 2.24 1.31
C PRO A 187 24.52 1.00 1.03
N VAL A 188 23.87 -0.16 1.04
CA VAL A 188 24.51 -1.43 0.67
C VAL A 188 24.67 -1.47 -0.84
N THR A 189 25.90 -1.72 -1.31
CA THR A 189 26.22 -1.78 -2.75
C THR A 189 26.55 -3.19 -3.22
N GLU A 190 26.96 -4.08 -2.32
CA GLU A 190 27.34 -5.46 -2.66
C GLU A 190 27.13 -6.38 -1.47
N ILE A 191 26.66 -7.61 -1.74
CA ILE A 191 26.58 -8.69 -0.77
C ILE A 191 27.39 -9.87 -1.31
N GLN A 192 28.41 -10.27 -0.57
CA GLN A 192 29.22 -11.45 -0.85
C GLN A 192 28.92 -12.51 0.20
N TYR A 193 28.56 -13.73 -0.20
CA TYR A 193 28.22 -14.79 0.74
C TYR A 193 28.81 -16.13 0.34
N ASN A 194 29.12 -16.94 1.35
CA ASN A 194 29.47 -18.35 1.22
C ASN A 194 28.83 -19.15 2.37
N ASN A 195 29.12 -20.45 2.47
CA ASN A 195 28.52 -21.33 3.48
C ASN A 195 28.92 -21.01 4.93
N GLN A 196 29.85 -20.08 5.17
CA GLN A 196 30.40 -19.76 6.50
C GLN A 196 30.10 -18.31 6.92
N GLN A 197 30.04 -17.37 5.97
CA GLN A 197 29.95 -15.95 6.28
C GLN A 197 29.28 -15.16 5.16
N VAL A 198 28.64 -14.05 5.54
CA VAL A 198 28.22 -12.97 4.66
C VAL A 198 29.05 -11.72 4.93
N THR A 199 29.54 -11.09 3.86
CA THR A 199 30.15 -9.75 3.86
C THR A 199 29.24 -8.79 3.10
N VAL A 200 28.82 -7.73 3.77
CA VAL A 200 27.99 -6.65 3.22
C VAL A 200 28.86 -5.41 3.05
N LYS A 201 28.92 -4.85 1.84
CA LYS A 201 29.75 -3.67 1.55
C LYS A 201 28.91 -2.41 1.44
N THR A 202 29.44 -1.33 1.98
CA THR A 202 28.90 0.03 1.89
C THR A 202 30.04 1.00 1.60
N PRO A 203 29.78 2.22 1.09
CA PRO A 203 30.81 3.26 0.96
C PRO A 203 31.50 3.63 2.29
N GLN A 204 30.84 3.39 3.42
CA GLN A 204 31.33 3.68 4.77
C GLN A 204 32.15 2.53 5.39
N GLY A 205 32.19 1.36 4.73
CA GLY A 205 32.92 0.19 5.20
C GLY A 205 32.18 -1.13 4.99
N ASN A 206 32.83 -2.21 5.43
CA ASN A 206 32.30 -3.57 5.30
C ASN A 206 31.76 -4.08 6.64
N PHE A 207 30.68 -4.83 6.58
CA PHE A 207 30.05 -5.51 7.71
C PHE A 207 30.08 -7.02 7.47
N GLN A 208 30.27 -7.78 8.53
CA GLN A 208 30.34 -9.24 8.46
C GLN A 208 29.35 -9.87 9.44
N GLY A 209 28.74 -10.97 9.03
CA GLY A 209 27.80 -11.73 9.86
C GLY A 209 27.59 -13.14 9.35
N SER A 210 26.86 -13.95 10.13
CA SER A 210 26.50 -15.32 9.75
C SER A 210 25.34 -15.38 8.76
N ALA A 211 24.56 -14.30 8.63
CA ALA A 211 23.41 -14.20 7.74
C ALA A 211 23.15 -12.74 7.36
N VAL A 212 22.39 -12.52 6.27
CA VAL A 212 21.85 -11.23 5.87
C VAL A 212 20.36 -11.39 5.56
N LEU A 213 19.56 -10.41 5.98
CA LEU A 213 18.16 -10.28 5.60
C LEU A 213 18.01 -9.00 4.78
N ILE A 214 17.43 -9.13 3.59
CA ILE A 214 17.26 -8.02 2.65
C ILE A 214 15.79 -7.63 2.64
N THR A 215 15.48 -6.37 2.94
CA THR A 215 14.13 -5.81 2.97
C THR A 215 14.03 -4.53 2.16
N VAL A 216 14.80 -4.44 1.06
CA VAL A 216 14.76 -3.29 0.15
C VAL A 216 13.47 -3.32 -0.68
N LEU A 217 13.12 -2.18 -1.26
CA LEU A 217 11.95 -2.08 -2.12
C LEU A 217 12.13 -2.93 -3.37
N TRP A 218 11.05 -3.59 -3.78
CA TRP A 218 10.94 -4.10 -5.13
C TRP A 218 10.84 -2.92 -6.11
N TYR A 219 11.54 -3.03 -7.23
CA TYR A 219 11.51 -2.07 -8.33
C TYR A 219 11.80 -2.85 -9.62
N GLU A 220 10.96 -2.67 -10.65
CA GLU A 220 10.92 -3.52 -11.86
C GLU A 220 12.29 -3.69 -12.53
N ASP A 221 13.15 -2.67 -12.49
CA ASP A 221 14.45 -2.72 -13.17
C ASP A 221 15.53 -3.59 -12.48
N PHE A 222 15.27 -4.19 -11.31
CA PHE A 222 16.28 -5.00 -10.61
C PHE A 222 16.53 -6.39 -11.23
N PHE A 223 15.66 -6.88 -12.11
CA PHE A 223 15.76 -8.23 -12.68
C PHE A 223 15.98 -8.26 -14.20
N GLN A 224 16.46 -7.17 -14.80
CA GLN A 224 17.02 -7.22 -16.15
C GLN A 224 18.40 -7.89 -16.13
N TYR A 225 18.44 -9.22 -15.99
CA TYR A 225 19.64 -10.05 -16.12
C TYR A 225 19.44 -11.18 -17.13
#